data_AF-A0A174HDQ8-F1
#
_entry.id   AF-A0A174HDQ8-F1
#
_cell.length_a   1.000
_cell.length_b   1.000
_cell.length_c   1.000
_cell.angle_alpha   90.00
_cell.angle_beta   90.00
_cell.angle_gamma   90.00
#
_symmetry.space_group_name_H-M   'P 1'
#
loop_
_entity.id
_entity.type
_entity.pdbx_description
1 polymer ?
#
loop_
_entity_poly.entity_id
_entity_poly.type
_entity_poly.pdbx_seq_one_letter_code
_entity_poly.pdbx_strand_id
1 'polypeptide(L)'
;MANRQLGKIKRVSRPTDQREESKGDRKMQGIAEMLRKIQFRKKWFGGVDEADVWRQIDELQKEYEKELLLQKERYRTLLREREAKITHLKKKLADAEWTWGDVDG
;
A
#
# COMPACT_ATOMS: atom_id res chain seq x y z
N MET A 1 13.83 -16.54 44.43
CA MET A 1 12.65 -16.16 43.62
C MET A 1 12.88 -14.76 43.06
N ALA A 2 13.25 -14.61 41.79
CA ALA A 2 13.54 -13.30 41.20
C ALA A 2 12.42 -12.89 40.25
N ASN A 3 11.62 -11.91 40.70
CA ASN A 3 10.49 -11.34 40.00
C ASN A 3 11.00 -10.38 38.89
N ARG A 4 11.08 -10.85 37.65
CA ARG A 4 11.50 -10.04 36.51
C ARG A 4 10.27 -9.37 35.91
N GLN A 5 10.04 -8.11 36.28
CA GLN A 5 8.96 -7.30 35.70
C GLN A 5 9.18 -7.16 34.20
N LEU A 6 8.36 -7.85 33.41
CA LEU A 6 8.31 -7.69 31.96
C LEU A 6 7.79 -6.27 31.67
N GLY A 7 8.71 -5.41 31.24
CA GLY A 7 8.39 -4.05 30.81
C GLY A 7 7.25 -4.08 29.79
N LYS A 8 6.17 -3.38 30.12
CA LYS A 8 4.98 -3.26 29.28
C LYS A 8 5.40 -2.79 27.88
N ILE A 9 5.32 -3.69 26.89
CA ILE A 9 5.51 -3.33 25.48
C ILE A 9 4.40 -2.33 25.16
N LYS A 10 4.76 -1.05 25.10
CA LYS A 10 3.87 0.01 24.64
C LYS A 10 3.66 -0.26 23.16
N ARG A 11 2.57 -0.97 22.80
CA ARG A 11 2.13 -1.08 21.41
C ARG A 11 2.09 0.35 20.88
N VAL A 12 3.00 0.67 19.96
CA VAL A 12 2.94 1.93 19.22
C VAL A 12 1.64 1.85 18.44
N SER A 13 0.58 2.45 18.99
CA SER A 13 -0.64 2.71 18.27
C SER A 13 -0.24 3.52 17.06
N ARG A 14 -0.28 2.90 15.88
CA ARG A 14 -0.14 3.60 14.61
C ARG A 14 -1.27 4.62 14.60
N PRO A 15 -1.01 5.93 14.51
CA PRO A 15 -2.07 6.86 14.17
C PRO A 15 -2.52 6.44 12.78
N THR A 16 -3.64 5.74 12.65
CA THR A 16 -4.31 5.58 11.36
C THR A 16 -4.72 6.98 10.95
N ASP A 17 -3.98 7.48 10.00
CA ASP A 17 -3.84 8.87 9.59
C ASP A 17 -5.15 9.31 8.94
N GLN A 18 -5.91 10.21 9.56
CA GLN A 18 -7.06 10.87 8.95
C GLN A 18 -6.68 11.54 7.59
N ARG A 19 -5.38 11.77 7.31
CA ARG A 19 -4.90 12.21 6.00
C ARG A 19 -4.87 11.13 4.94
N GLU A 20 -4.81 9.85 5.30
CA GLU A 20 -4.86 8.74 4.33
C GLU A 20 -6.29 8.52 3.83
N GLU A 21 -7.31 8.59 4.71
CA GLU A 21 -8.73 8.59 4.31
C GLU A 21 -9.04 9.79 3.39
N SER A 22 -8.64 11.00 3.79
CA SER A 22 -8.85 12.21 2.98
C SER A 22 -8.08 12.20 1.65
N LYS A 23 -6.97 11.46 1.55
CA LYS A 23 -6.27 11.24 0.27
C LYS A 23 -7.00 10.22 -0.60
N GLY A 24 -7.63 9.20 -0.01
CA GLY A 24 -8.49 8.25 -0.71
C GLY A 24 -9.70 8.95 -1.32
N ASP A 25 -10.37 9.79 -0.54
CA ASP A 25 -11.55 10.54 -0.97
C ASP A 25 -11.24 11.52 -2.10
N ARG A 26 -10.13 12.26 -1.99
CA ARG A 26 -9.66 13.17 -3.05
C ARG A 26 -9.31 12.42 -4.35
N LYS A 27 -8.76 11.22 -4.25
CA LYS A 27 -8.46 10.37 -5.42
C LYS A 27 -9.74 9.86 -6.10
N MET A 28 -10.73 9.42 -5.33
CA MET A 28 -12.04 9.02 -5.86
C MET A 28 -12.78 10.18 -6.50
N GLN A 29 -12.72 11.38 -5.92
CA GLN A 29 -13.28 12.59 -6.52
C GLN A 29 -12.60 12.93 -7.86
N GLY A 30 -11.28 12.80 -7.97
CA GLY A 30 -10.56 13.00 -9.23
C GLY A 30 -10.98 12.02 -10.33
N ILE A 31 -11.20 10.75 -9.97
CA ILE A 31 -11.71 9.73 -10.90
C ILE A 31 -13.14 10.04 -11.33
N ALA A 32 -14.00 10.46 -10.39
CA ALA A 32 -15.36 10.88 -10.70
C ALA A 32 -15.39 12.09 -11.65
N GLU A 33 -14.51 13.07 -11.46
CA GLU A 33 -14.39 14.22 -12.35
C GLU A 33 -13.86 13.85 -13.74
N MET A 34 -12.89 12.93 -13.84
CA MET A 34 -12.42 12.40 -15.11
C MET A 34 -13.54 11.69 -15.85
N LEU A 35 -14.24 10.76 -15.20
CA LEU A 35 -15.38 10.04 -15.78
C LEU A 35 -16.48 10.99 -16.25
N ARG A 36 -16.73 12.08 -15.52
CA ARG A 36 -17.75 13.08 -15.84
C ARG A 36 -17.36 13.96 -17.04
N LYS A 37 -16.06 14.07 -17.35
CA LYS A 37 -15.53 14.81 -18.51
C LYS A 37 -15.49 13.98 -19.79
N ILE A 38 -15.60 12.66 -19.69
CA ILE A 38 -15.64 11.77 -20.85
C ILE A 38 -16.91 12.07 -21.66
N GLN A 39 -16.71 12.49 -22.91
CA GLN A 39 -17.78 12.79 -23.85
C GLN A 39 -17.89 11.62 -24.83
N PHE A 40 -19.01 10.91 -24.76
CA PHE A 40 -19.27 9.80 -25.67
C PHE A 40 -19.80 10.31 -27.01
N ARG A 41 -19.19 9.85 -28.12
CA ARG A 41 -19.72 10.13 -29.45
C ARG A 41 -21.09 9.51 -29.62
N LYS A 42 -22.09 10.32 -29.97
CA LYS A 42 -23.43 9.84 -30.34
C LYS A 42 -23.43 9.32 -31.77
N LYS A 43 -24.05 8.16 -31.99
CA LYS A 43 -24.39 7.66 -33.33
C LYS A 43 -25.63 8.41 -33.86
N TRP A 44 -25.71 8.54 -35.18
CA TRP A 44 -26.71 9.36 -35.89
C TRP A 44 -28.18 8.90 -35.68
N PHE A 45 -28.40 7.62 -35.40
CA PHE A 45 -29.67 7.08 -34.94
C PHE A 45 -29.45 6.49 -33.55
N GLY A 46 -30.04 7.12 -32.53
CA GLY A 46 -30.16 6.66 -31.14
C GLY A 46 -29.07 5.71 -30.64
N GLY A 47 -28.04 6.23 -29.98
CA GLY A 47 -27.04 5.41 -29.30
C GLY A 47 -25.70 6.12 -29.09
N VAL A 48 -24.82 5.48 -28.36
CA VAL A 48 -23.42 5.86 -28.18
C VAL A 48 -22.54 4.93 -29.00
N ASP A 49 -21.46 5.45 -29.57
CA ASP A 49 -20.45 4.63 -30.23
C ASP A 49 -19.64 3.82 -29.21
N GLU A 50 -19.97 2.53 -29.06
CA GLU A 50 -19.35 1.67 -28.05
C GLU A 50 -17.83 1.55 -28.25
N ALA A 51 -17.32 1.60 -29.48
CA ALA A 51 -15.89 1.51 -29.74
C ALA A 51 -15.11 2.73 -29.18
N ASP A 52 -15.71 3.91 -29.25
CA ASP A 52 -15.12 5.15 -28.71
C ASP A 52 -15.19 5.15 -27.16
N VAL A 53 -16.28 4.64 -26.58
CA VAL A 53 -16.42 4.43 -25.12
C VAL A 53 -15.33 3.51 -24.60
N TRP A 54 -15.16 2.34 -25.20
CA TRP A 54 -14.18 1.35 -24.76
C TRP A 54 -12.75 1.89 -24.87
N ARG A 55 -12.46 2.66 -25.93
CA ARG A 55 -11.16 3.33 -26.08
C ARG A 55 -10.91 4.36 -24.98
N GLN A 56 -11.90 5.17 -24.64
CA GLN A 56 -11.79 6.17 -23.58
C GLN A 56 -11.63 5.53 -22.18
N ILE A 57 -12.28 4.39 -21.94
CA ILE A 57 -12.10 3.61 -20.70
C ILE A 57 -10.70 3.00 -20.63
N ASP A 58 -10.19 2.42 -21.72
CA ASP A 58 -8.84 1.84 -21.77
C ASP A 58 -7.76 2.90 -21.56
N GLU A 59 -7.94 4.10 -22.11
CA GLU A 59 -7.04 5.23 -21.90
C GLU A 59 -7.05 5.70 -20.44
N LEU A 60 -8.23 5.80 -19.82
CA LEU A 60 -8.37 6.13 -18.39
C LEU A 60 -7.72 5.07 -17.50
N GLN A 61 -7.86 3.79 -17.83
CA GLN A 61 -7.23 2.69 -17.09
C GLN A 61 -5.70 2.76 -17.18
N LYS A 62 -5.14 3.06 -18.35
CA LYS A 62 -3.68 3.21 -18.52
C LYS A 62 -3.10 4.35 -17.69
N GLU A 63 -3.80 5.47 -17.58
CA GLU A 63 -3.34 6.61 -16.77
C GLU A 63 -3.41 6.29 -15.28
N TYR A 64 -4.48 5.61 -14.84
CA TYR A 64 -4.61 5.13 -13.46
C TYR A 64 -3.53 4.11 -13.08
N GLU A 65 -3.24 3.16 -13.96
CA GLU A 65 -2.22 2.13 -13.72
C GLU A 65 -0.82 2.71 -13.54
N LYS A 66 -0.47 3.78 -14.28
CA LYS A 66 0.84 4.45 -14.15
C LYS A 66 1.04 5.06 -12.77
N GLU A 67 0.05 5.79 -12.25
CA GLU A 67 0.15 6.38 -10.90
C GLU A 67 0.17 5.31 -9.81
N LEU A 68 -0.58 4.22 -10.00
CA LEU A 68 -0.63 3.10 -9.08
C LEU A 68 0.71 2.34 -9.05
N LEU A 69 1.37 2.20 -10.19
CA LEU A 69 2.69 1.55 -10.30
C LEU A 69 3.75 2.30 -9.49
N LEU A 70 3.80 3.63 -9.58
CA LEU A 70 4.76 4.44 -8.82
C LEU A 70 4.54 4.30 -7.30
N GLN A 71 3.27 4.28 -6.86
CA GLN A 71 2.95 4.05 -5.45
C GLN A 71 3.34 2.64 -5.00
N LYS A 72 3.09 1.61 -5.83
CA LYS A 72 3.48 0.22 -5.56
C LYS A 72 4.99 0.07 -5.41
N GLU A 73 5.79 0.74 -6.24
CA GLU A 73 7.25 0.70 -6.13
C GLU A 73 7.75 1.29 -4.81
N ARG A 74 7.19 2.44 -4.40
CA ARG A 74 7.53 3.07 -3.12
C ARG A 74 7.23 2.14 -1.94
N TYR A 75 6.06 1.50 -1.93
CA TYR A 75 5.72 0.54 -0.88
C TYR A 75 6.59 -0.71 -0.91
N ARG A 76 6.94 -1.22 -2.11
CA ARG A 76 7.85 -2.37 -2.26
C ARG A 76 9.24 -2.11 -1.70
N THR A 77 9.78 -0.90 -1.86
CA THR A 77 11.08 -0.53 -1.28
C THR A 77 11.03 -0.49 0.25
N LEU A 78 10.00 0.16 0.81
CA LEU A 78 9.79 0.19 2.27
C LEU A 78 9.59 -1.21 2.86
N LEU A 79 8.91 -2.11 2.13
CA LEU A 79 8.70 -3.49 2.56
C LEU A 79 10.01 -4.26 2.61
N ARG A 80 10.85 -4.15 1.56
CA ARG A 80 12.18 -4.78 1.51
C ARG A 80 13.08 -4.32 2.65
N GLU A 81 13.09 -3.03 2.96
CA GLU A 81 13.87 -2.52 4.10
C GLU A 81 13.41 -3.10 5.45
N ARG A 82 12.10 -3.29 5.63
CA ARG A 82 11.57 -3.91 6.85
C ARG A 82 11.89 -5.39 6.92
N GLU A 83 11.77 -6.12 5.82
CA GLU A 83 12.14 -7.54 5.75
C GLU A 83 13.62 -7.73 6.10
N ALA A 84 14.51 -6.91 5.55
CA ALA A 84 15.94 -6.95 5.88
C ALA A 84 16.23 -6.68 7.38
N LYS A 85 15.48 -5.75 8.01
CA LYS A 85 15.61 -5.52 9.45
C LYS A 85 15.09 -6.69 10.28
N ILE A 86 13.97 -7.29 9.86
CA ILE A 86 13.40 -8.46 10.54
C ILE A 86 14.35 -9.65 10.45
N THR A 87 14.93 -9.92 9.28
CA THR A 87 15.89 -11.02 9.10
C THR A 87 17.14 -10.79 9.93
N HIS A 88 17.68 -9.57 9.94
CA HIS A 88 18.84 -9.20 10.76
C HIS A 88 18.58 -9.40 12.26
N LEU A 89 17.42 -8.95 12.74
CA LEU A 89 17.05 -9.11 14.15
C LEU A 89 16.80 -10.58 14.51
N LYS A 90 16.16 -11.36 13.63
CA LYS A 90 15.99 -12.80 13.82
C LYS A 90 17.33 -13.52 13.91
N LYS A 91 18.30 -13.17 13.06
CA LYS A 91 19.64 -13.73 13.12
C LYS A 91 20.33 -13.40 14.45
N LYS A 92 20.32 -12.14 14.86
CA LYS A 92 20.87 -11.73 16.17
C LYS A 92 20.20 -12.44 17.35
N LEU A 93 18.89 -12.68 17.26
CA LEU A 93 18.17 -13.41 18.29
C LEU A 93 18.61 -14.89 18.32
N ALA A 94 18.72 -15.54 17.17
CA ALA A 94 19.19 -16.92 17.08
C ALA A 94 20.64 -17.07 17.57
N ASP A 95 21.52 -16.15 17.19
CA ASP A 95 22.91 -16.12 17.67
C ASP A 95 22.95 -15.93 19.20
N ALA A 96 22.10 -15.04 19.75
CA ALA A 96 21.99 -14.84 21.18
C ALA A 96 21.41 -16.07 21.92
N GLU A 97 20.33 -16.67 21.40
CA GLU A 97 19.75 -17.90 21.95
C GLU A 97 20.76 -19.05 21.96
N TRP A 98 21.58 -19.17 20.91
CA TRP A 98 22.67 -20.13 20.84
C TRP A 98 23.74 -19.85 21.92
N THR A 99 24.12 -18.58 22.12
CA THR A 99 25.12 -18.23 23.14
C THR A 99 24.66 -18.45 24.58
N TRP A 100 23.36 -18.37 24.90
CA TRP A 100 22.86 -18.61 26.26
C TRP A 100 22.58 -20.09 26.55
N GLY A 101 22.48 -20.94 25.52
CA GLY A 101 22.24 -22.39 25.67
C GLY A 101 23.48 -23.21 26.01
N ASP A 102 24.69 -22.71 25.71
CA ASP A 102 25.96 -23.41 25.95
C ASP A 102 26.64 -23.03 27.29
N VAL A 103 26.15 -22.01 28.00
CA VAL A 103 26.78 -21.50 29.25
C VAL A 103 26.26 -22.16 30.53
N ASP A 104 25.23 -23.01 30.44
CA ASP A 104 24.63 -23.72 31.58
C ASP A 104 25.02 -25.21 31.64
N GLY A 105 26.07 -25.63 30.92
CA GLY A 105 26.62 -27.00 30.88
C GLY A 105 27.86 -27.22 31.74
#